data_AF-A0A7C5DXT9-F1
#
_entry.id   AF-A0A7C5DXT9-F1
#
_cell.length_a   1.000
_cell.length_b   1.000
_cell.length_c   1.000
_cell.angle_alpha   90.00
_cell.angle_beta   90.00
_cell.angle_gamma   90.00
#
_symmetry.space_group_name_H-M   'P 1'
#
loop_
_entity.id
_entity.type
_entity.pdbx_description
1 polymer ?
#
loop_
_entity_poly.entity_id
_entity_poly.type
_entity_poly.pdbx_seq_one_letter_code
_entity_poly.pdbx_strand_id
1 'polypeptide(L)'
;MDIKKIIVFAVLSGLLSLPLLTLAQPLEVLAAAPNNRVNNNVDVMEVLGNIVDWIFSILLVFAAIMIVVAAFYFVTAQGNPDQVTKARNFVLWALIGVLVAFLARGLVNFVGKIVE
;
A
#
# COMPACT_ATOMS: atom_id res chain seq x y z
N MET A 1 26.51 -1.58 -11.78
CA MET A 1 25.72 -2.14 -10.65
C MET A 1 24.57 -2.91 -11.26
N ASP A 2 24.50 -4.23 -11.04
CA ASP A 2 23.46 -5.07 -11.64
C ASP A 2 22.07 -4.56 -11.22
N ILE A 3 21.09 -4.57 -12.14
CA ILE A 3 19.74 -3.97 -11.90
C ILE A 3 19.06 -4.57 -10.65
N LYS A 4 19.39 -5.82 -10.33
CA LYS A 4 18.95 -6.54 -9.13
C LYS A 4 19.45 -5.88 -7.84
N LYS A 5 20.66 -5.31 -7.84
CA LYS A 5 21.24 -4.57 -6.71
C LYS A 5 20.60 -3.19 -6.54
N ILE A 6 20.16 -2.55 -7.63
CA ILE A 6 19.43 -1.27 -7.56
C ILE A 6 18.05 -1.45 -6.91
N ILE A 7 17.31 -2.49 -7.31
CA ILE A 7 16.00 -2.81 -6.71
C ILE A 7 16.16 -3.15 -5.24
N VAL A 8 17.15 -3.99 -4.90
CA VAL A 8 17.43 -4.34 -3.49
C VAL A 8 17.84 -3.10 -2.68
N PHE A 9 18.63 -2.19 -3.24
CA PHE A 9 19.05 -0.97 -2.55
C PHE A 9 17.86 0.00 -2.31
N ALA A 10 16.97 0.15 -3.29
CA ALA A 10 15.76 0.96 -3.16
C ALA A 10 14.76 0.37 -2.14
N VAL A 11 14.62 -0.96 -2.12
CA VAL A 11 13.79 -1.67 -1.13
C VAL A 11 14.41 -1.59 0.26
N LEU A 12 15.73 -1.72 0.38
CA LEU A 12 16.44 -1.65 1.67
C LEU A 12 16.45 -0.22 2.24
N SER A 13 16.64 0.81 1.40
CA SER A 13 16.54 2.21 1.82
C SER A 13 15.11 2.60 2.21
N GLY A 14 14.11 2.05 1.51
CA GLY A 14 12.70 2.22 1.86
C GLY A 14 12.34 1.52 3.17
N LEU A 15 12.88 0.34 3.45
CA LEU A 15 12.65 -0.40 4.69
C LEU A 15 13.30 0.30 5.91
N LEU A 16 14.47 0.93 5.70
CA LEU A 16 15.18 1.71 6.72
C LEU A 16 14.58 3.10 6.99
N SER A 17 13.76 3.65 6.09
CA SER A 17 13.09 4.94 6.29
C SER A 17 11.71 4.84 6.95
N LEU A 18 11.15 3.62 7.05
CA LEU A 18 9.92 3.35 7.80
C LEU A 18 9.90 3.90 9.25
N PRO A 19 11.01 3.84 10.03
CA PRO A 19 11.03 4.40 11.40
C PRO A 19 11.11 5.93 11.43
N LEU A 20 11.39 6.60 10.31
CA LEU A 20 11.44 8.07 10.25
C LEU A 20 10.07 8.68 9.96
N LEU A 21 9.18 7.94 9.28
CA LEU A 21 7.79 8.34 9.04
C LEU A 21 6.93 8.30 10.30
N THR A 22 7.27 7.44 11.28
CA THR A 22 6.62 7.43 12.61
C THR A 22 7.02 8.63 13.47
N LEU A 23 8.14 9.29 13.17
CA LEU A 23 8.66 10.46 13.89
C LEU A 23 8.24 11.79 13.26
N ALA A 24 7.73 11.80 12.03
CA ALA A 24 7.35 13.00 11.28
C ALA A 24 5.84 13.31 11.33
N GLN A 25 5.07 12.52 12.07
CA GLN A 25 3.66 12.82 12.29
C GLN A 25 3.56 14.11 13.13
N PRO A 26 2.73 15.11 12.72
CA PRO A 26 2.40 16.23 13.60
C PRO A 26 1.95 15.69 14.96
N LEU A 27 2.38 16.33 16.04
CA LEU A 27 1.93 16.10 17.43
C LEU A 27 0.45 16.50 17.61
N GLU A 28 -0.44 15.97 16.79
CA GLU A 28 -1.89 15.99 16.98
C GLU A 28 -2.40 14.69 17.62
N VAL A 29 -1.48 13.75 17.93
CA VAL A 29 -1.78 12.46 18.59
C VAL A 29 -1.83 12.58 20.13
N LEU A 30 -1.89 13.80 20.70
CA LEU A 30 -2.11 13.99 22.15
C LEU A 30 -3.46 14.65 22.49
N ALA A 31 -4.25 15.12 21.51
CA ALA A 31 -5.56 15.73 21.77
C ALA A 31 -6.75 14.85 21.38
N ALA A 32 -6.57 13.87 20.50
CA ALA A 32 -7.39 12.68 20.55
C ALA A 32 -6.62 11.70 21.42
N ALA A 33 -6.98 11.57 22.70
CA ALA A 33 -6.58 10.39 23.45
C ALA A 33 -6.97 9.20 22.55
N PRO A 34 -6.03 8.45 21.97
CA PRO A 34 -6.42 7.15 21.48
C PRO A 34 -6.80 6.47 22.79
N ASN A 35 -8.06 6.11 22.92
CA ASN A 35 -8.47 5.18 23.94
C ASN A 35 -7.88 3.80 23.61
N ASN A 36 -6.58 3.72 23.36
CA ASN A 36 -5.72 2.59 23.65
C ASN A 36 -5.59 2.54 25.17
N ARG A 37 -6.73 2.41 25.84
CA ARG A 37 -6.77 1.57 27.01
C ARG A 37 -6.24 0.26 26.45
N VAL A 38 -5.06 -0.16 26.92
CA VAL A 38 -4.73 -1.59 26.93
C VAL A 38 -5.75 -2.22 27.90
N ASN A 39 -7.01 -2.24 27.49
CA ASN A 39 -7.95 -3.20 27.97
C ASN A 39 -7.37 -4.49 27.42
N ASN A 40 -7.02 -5.44 28.30
CA ASN A 40 -6.60 -6.77 27.87
C ASN A 40 -7.72 -7.54 27.13
N ASN A 41 -8.80 -6.86 26.75
CA ASN A 41 -9.80 -7.29 25.79
C ASN A 41 -9.29 -6.91 24.41
N VAL A 42 -8.68 -7.87 23.73
CA VAL A 42 -8.35 -7.75 22.31
C VAL A 42 -9.67 -7.56 21.55
N ASP A 43 -9.94 -6.34 21.10
CA ASP A 43 -11.05 -6.09 20.18
C ASP A 43 -10.64 -6.63 18.82
N VAL A 44 -11.35 -7.69 18.40
CA VAL A 44 -11.11 -8.36 17.12
C VAL A 44 -11.21 -7.37 15.97
N MET A 45 -12.05 -6.32 16.11
CA MET A 45 -12.25 -5.34 15.06
C MET A 45 -11.08 -4.34 14.95
N GLU A 46 -10.43 -4.00 16.06
CA GLU A 46 -9.22 -3.16 16.06
C GLU A 46 -8.02 -3.89 15.42
N VAL A 47 -7.83 -5.16 15.79
CA VAL A 47 -6.76 -5.99 15.20
C VAL A 47 -7.01 -6.18 13.69
N LEU A 48 -8.25 -6.43 13.29
CA LEU A 48 -8.61 -6.58 11.89
C LEU A 48 -8.37 -5.29 11.10
N GLY A 49 -8.76 -4.14 11.65
CA GLY A 49 -8.51 -2.82 11.05
C GLY A 49 -7.01 -2.56 10.83
N ASN A 50 -6.19 -2.81 11.86
CA ASN A 50 -4.74 -2.64 11.77
C ASN A 50 -4.09 -3.57 10.72
N ILE A 51 -4.53 -4.82 10.63
CA ILE A 51 -4.03 -5.77 9.61
C ILE A 51 -4.41 -5.28 8.21
N VAL A 52 -5.66 -4.86 8.01
CA VAL A 52 -6.14 -4.38 6.71
C VAL A 52 -5.41 -3.14 6.27
N ASP A 53 -5.17 -2.18 7.17
CA ASP A 53 -4.42 -0.96 6.88
C ASP A 53 -2.96 -1.25 6.52
N TRP A 54 -2.34 -2.21 7.21
CA TRP A 54 -0.97 -2.63 6.89
C TRP A 54 -0.87 -3.29 5.51
N ILE A 55 -1.79 -4.21 5.19
CA ILE A 55 -1.87 -4.84 3.87
C ILE A 55 -2.15 -3.80 2.78
N PHE A 56 -3.06 -2.86 3.03
CA PHE A 56 -3.40 -1.79 2.10
C PHE A 56 -2.17 -0.92 1.76
N SER A 57 -1.37 -0.58 2.76
CA SER A 57 -0.13 0.18 2.57
C SER A 57 0.86 -0.55 1.66
N ILE A 58 1.09 -1.84 1.91
CA ILE A 58 1.97 -2.68 1.08
C ILE A 58 1.45 -2.79 -0.36
N LEU A 59 0.13 -2.92 -0.51
CA LEU A 59 -0.50 -3.06 -1.82
C LEU A 59 -0.41 -1.75 -2.63
N LEU A 60 -0.48 -0.59 -1.97
CA LEU A 60 -0.23 0.71 -2.61
C LEU A 60 1.20 0.83 -3.14
N VAL A 61 2.20 0.43 -2.35
CA VAL A 61 3.60 0.41 -2.79
C VAL A 61 3.79 -0.55 -3.96
N PHE A 62 3.18 -1.73 -3.90
CA PHE A 62 3.20 -2.69 -4.99
C PHE A 62 2.56 -2.14 -6.28
N ALA A 63 1.41 -1.48 -6.17
CA ALA A 63 0.75 -0.84 -7.30
C ALA A 63 1.63 0.25 -7.94
N ALA A 64 2.33 1.05 -7.14
CA ALA A 64 3.28 2.05 -7.64
C ALA A 64 4.42 1.41 -8.45
N ILE A 65 4.99 0.30 -7.97
CA ILE A 65 6.02 -0.45 -8.70
C ILE A 65 5.48 -0.97 -10.04
N MET A 66 4.27 -1.51 -10.06
CA MET A 66 3.64 -2.01 -11.29
C MET A 66 3.44 -0.91 -12.34
N ILE A 67 3.08 0.32 -11.91
CA ILE A 67 2.97 1.48 -12.80
C ILE A 67 4.34 1.86 -13.39
N VAL A 68 5.39 1.86 -12.57
CA VAL A 68 6.76 2.14 -13.05
C VAL A 68 7.19 1.09 -14.08
N VAL A 69 6.96 -0.19 -13.82
CA VAL A 69 7.24 -1.27 -14.77
C VAL A 69 6.43 -1.10 -16.06
N ALA A 70 5.15 -0.75 -15.96
CA ALA A 70 4.32 -0.47 -17.12
C ALA A 70 4.88 0.68 -17.97
N ALA A 71 5.36 1.74 -17.34
CA ALA A 71 5.96 2.89 -18.01
C ALA A 71 7.24 2.48 -18.78
N PHE A 72 8.09 1.64 -18.19
CA PHE A 72 9.25 1.09 -18.89
C PHE A 72 8.83 0.29 -20.13
N TYR A 73 7.89 -0.64 -19.98
CA TYR A 73 7.38 -1.43 -21.10
C TYR A 73 6.80 -0.54 -22.22
N PHE A 74 6.12 0.55 -21.86
CA PHE A 74 5.53 1.47 -22.81
C PHE A 74 6.60 2.26 -23.59
N VAL A 75 7.63 2.77 -22.90
CA VAL A 75 8.73 3.54 -23.51
C VAL A 75 9.64 2.65 -24.35
N THR A 76 9.95 1.44 -23.89
CA THR A 76 10.83 0.51 -24.61
C THR A 76 10.11 -0.30 -25.69
N ALA A 77 8.80 -0.14 -25.88
CA ALA A 77 8.04 -0.93 -26.83
C ALA A 77 8.47 -0.70 -28.30
N GLN A 78 9.04 0.46 -28.64
CA GLN A 78 9.50 0.79 -30.00
C GLN A 78 8.47 0.49 -31.11
N GLY A 79 7.17 0.59 -30.80
CA GLY A 79 6.08 0.29 -31.75
C GLY A 79 5.68 -1.19 -31.82
N ASN A 80 6.29 -2.08 -31.04
CA ASN A 80 5.85 -3.47 -30.92
C ASN A 80 4.50 -3.55 -30.18
N PRO A 81 3.43 -4.04 -30.84
CA PRO A 81 2.09 -4.09 -30.26
C PRO A 81 1.97 -5.00 -29.03
N ASP A 82 2.78 -6.06 -28.94
CA ASP A 82 2.75 -6.98 -27.78
C ASP A 82 3.26 -6.29 -26.51
N GLN A 83 4.34 -5.51 -26.64
CA GLN A 83 4.92 -4.77 -25.51
C GLN A 83 3.98 -3.67 -25.02
N VAL A 84 3.32 -2.96 -25.95
CA VAL A 84 2.30 -1.96 -25.63
C VAL A 84 1.10 -2.60 -24.91
N THR A 85 0.66 -3.78 -25.38
CA THR A 85 -0.44 -4.51 -24.75
C THR A 85 -0.08 -4.96 -23.34
N LYS A 86 1.15 -5.46 -23.14
CA LYS A 86 1.65 -5.79 -21.79
C LYS A 86 1.67 -4.58 -20.87
N ALA A 87 2.20 -3.44 -21.32
CA ALA A 87 2.21 -2.21 -20.54
C ALA A 87 0.81 -1.80 -20.09
N ARG A 88 -0.18 -1.83 -21.01
CA ARG A 88 -1.58 -1.53 -20.69
C ARG A 88 -2.16 -2.48 -19.65
N ASN A 89 -1.88 -3.78 -19.79
CA ASN A 89 -2.33 -4.78 -18.82
C ASN A 89 -1.73 -4.51 -17.43
N PHE A 90 -0.45 -4.16 -17.33
CA PHE A 90 0.16 -3.78 -16.05
C PHE A 90 -0.56 -2.59 -15.38
N VAL A 91 -0.91 -1.56 -16.16
CA VAL A 91 -1.68 -0.41 -15.64
C VAL A 91 -3.08 -0.84 -15.19
N LEU A 92 -3.77 -1.68 -15.96
CA LEU A 92 -5.09 -2.19 -15.58
C LEU A 92 -5.04 -2.98 -14.28
N TRP A 93 -4.08 -3.89 -14.12
CA TRP A 93 -3.91 -4.66 -12.89
C TRP A 93 -3.56 -3.76 -11.69
N ALA A 94 -2.75 -2.72 -11.88
CA ALA A 94 -2.45 -1.75 -10.83
C ALA A 94 -3.72 -0.97 -10.39
N LEU A 95 -4.53 -0.53 -11.36
CA LEU A 95 -5.80 0.15 -11.11
C LEU A 95 -6.80 -0.74 -10.37
N ILE A 96 -6.97 -1.99 -10.84
CA ILE A 96 -7.86 -2.98 -10.20
C ILE A 96 -7.39 -3.24 -8.77
N GLY A 97 -6.08 -3.40 -8.55
CA GLY A 97 -5.51 -3.60 -7.21
C GLY A 97 -5.87 -2.46 -6.26
N VAL A 98 -5.64 -1.20 -6.67
CA VAL A 98 -5.97 -0.01 -5.87
C VAL A 98 -7.48 0.09 -5.62
N LEU A 99 -8.30 -0.19 -6.62
CA LEU A 99 -9.76 -0.17 -6.49
C LEU A 99 -10.25 -1.19 -5.46
N VAL A 100 -9.77 -2.44 -5.53
CA VAL A 100 -10.10 -3.50 -4.57
C VAL A 100 -9.64 -3.13 -3.16
N ALA A 101 -8.47 -2.51 -3.03
CA ALA A 101 -7.94 -2.04 -1.76
C ALA A 101 -8.88 -0.99 -1.12
N PHE A 102 -9.37 -0.05 -1.93
CA PHE A 102 -10.31 0.98 -1.49
C PHE A 102 -11.63 0.36 -1.00
N LEU A 103 -12.15 -0.62 -1.74
CA LEU A 103 -13.37 -1.34 -1.36
C LEU A 103 -13.18 -2.15 -0.08
N ALA A 104 -12.03 -2.80 0.12
CA ALA A 104 -11.73 -3.56 1.33
C ALA A 104 -11.81 -2.69 2.59
N ARG A 105 -11.21 -1.50 2.56
CA ARG A 105 -11.27 -0.54 3.68
C ARG A 105 -12.70 -0.04 3.95
N GLY A 106 -13.47 0.17 2.88
CA GLY A 106 -14.89 0.52 2.98
C GLY A 106 -15.73 -0.56 3.67
N LEU A 107 -15.47 -1.84 3.37
CA LEU A 107 -16.18 -2.97 3.97
C LEU A 107 -15.88 -3.12 5.47
N VAL A 108 -14.62 -2.98 5.90
CA VAL A 108 -14.26 -3.04 7.33
C VAL A 108 -15.00 -1.96 8.12
N ASN A 109 -14.99 -0.72 7.62
CA ASN A 109 -15.67 0.39 8.26
C ASN A 109 -17.20 0.20 8.28
N PHE A 110 -17.76 -0.45 7.27
CA PHE A 110 -19.20 -0.75 7.22
C PHE A 110 -19.58 -1.81 8.25
N VAL A 111 -18.79 -2.87 8.41
CA VAL A 111 -19.02 -3.91 9.42
C VAL A 111 -18.86 -3.35 10.82
N GLY A 112 -17.83 -2.54 11.07
CA GLY A 112 -17.63 -1.88 12.37
C GLY A 112 -18.85 -1.06 12.81
N LYS A 113 -19.45 -0.30 11.88
CA LYS A 113 -20.67 0.50 12.14
C LYS A 113 -21.95 -0.30 12.41
N ILE A 114 -21.99 -1.58 12.05
CA ILE A 114 -23.16 -2.46 12.26
C ILE A 114 -23.04 -3.23 13.58
N VAL A 115 -21.81 -3.46 14.04
CA VAL A 115 -21.51 -4.23 15.26
C VAL A 115 -21.60 -3.36 16.52
N GLU A 116 -21.41 -2.05 16.39
CA GLU A 116 -21.61 -1.04 17.43
C GLU A 116 -23.09 -0.66 17.59
#